data_AF-A0A7C5TFV0-F1
#
_entry.id   AF-A0A7C5TFV0-F1
#
_cell.length_a   1.000
_cell.length_b   1.000
_cell.length_c   1.000
_cell.angle_alpha   90.00
_cell.angle_beta   90.00
_cell.angle_gamma   90.00
#
_symmetry.space_group_name_H-M   'P 1'
#
loop_
_entity.id
_entity.type
_entity.pdbx_description
1 polymer ?
#
loop_
_entity_poly.entity_id
_entity_poly.type
_entity_poly.pdbx_seq_one_letter_code
_entity_poly.pdbx_strand_id
1 'polypeptide(L)'
;MIVEQATIISILSIIIPSLSAILSIIYATYRIGRRFGEIDERFKRIDERFRQIDERFNEMDKRFDELKRYVDSRFDDLKSYVDYRVDRLGRAFSSYQEFFIEYLSIKGVVSEQEATMLKNEAARLSTLATANPFTKEEWDKLKRYLDKDLKEFTLKEAEEFRELGRKAIVEYWDRPEAYKLHLYTCIVYGLTLRRVYEEKEKKRKQQEAQQQP
;
A
#
# COMPACT_ATOMS: atom_id res chain seq x y z
N MET A 1 -88.51 65.74 -28.43
CA MET A 1 -88.78 64.29 -28.40
C MET A 1 -87.81 63.47 -29.27
N ILE A 2 -87.72 63.68 -30.60
CA ILE A 2 -86.81 62.88 -31.48
C ILE A 2 -85.32 63.12 -31.16
N VAL A 3 -84.90 64.38 -30.98
CA VAL A 3 -83.50 64.74 -30.67
C VAL A 3 -83.04 64.13 -29.33
N GLU A 4 -83.92 64.11 -28.33
CA GLU A 4 -83.65 63.60 -26.99
C GLU A 4 -83.47 62.07 -26.98
N GLN A 5 -84.29 61.35 -27.75
CA GLN A 5 -84.16 59.91 -27.97
C GLN A 5 -82.85 59.57 -28.72
N ALA A 6 -82.47 60.37 -29.72
CA ALA A 6 -81.21 60.17 -30.46
C ALA A 6 -79.98 60.34 -29.55
N THR A 7 -80.00 61.35 -28.66
CA THR A 7 -78.92 61.56 -27.67
C THR A 7 -78.84 60.39 -26.69
N ILE A 8 -79.97 59.90 -26.16
CA ILE A 8 -79.99 58.72 -25.26
C ILE A 8 -79.42 57.47 -25.95
N ILE A 9 -79.83 57.21 -27.21
CA ILE A 9 -79.33 56.08 -27.99
C ILE A 9 -77.81 56.19 -28.22
N SER A 10 -77.30 57.38 -28.55
CA SER A 10 -75.86 57.60 -28.71
C SER A 10 -75.07 57.33 -27.43
N ILE A 11 -75.59 57.76 -26.27
CA ILE A 11 -74.97 57.54 -24.96
C ILE A 11 -74.95 56.04 -24.61
N LEU A 12 -76.08 55.34 -24.81
CA LEU A 12 -76.18 53.90 -24.56
C LEU A 12 -75.27 53.08 -25.48
N SER A 13 -75.09 53.50 -26.74
CA SER A 13 -74.20 52.83 -27.70
C SER A 13 -72.72 52.85 -27.27
N ILE A 14 -72.32 53.80 -26.42
CA ILE A 14 -70.97 53.92 -25.87
C ILE A 14 -70.87 53.20 -24.52
N ILE A 15 -71.87 53.37 -23.65
CA ILE A 15 -71.83 52.84 -22.28
C ILE A 15 -71.93 51.32 -22.26
N ILE A 16 -72.81 50.70 -23.06
CA ILE A 16 -73.05 49.26 -23.01
C ILE A 16 -71.79 48.45 -23.38
N PRO A 17 -71.09 48.74 -24.51
CA PRO A 17 -69.83 48.06 -24.84
C PRO A 17 -68.73 48.33 -23.80
N SER A 18 -68.65 49.55 -23.27
CA SER A 18 -67.67 49.93 -22.25
C SER A 18 -67.86 49.12 -20.96
N LEU A 19 -69.11 49.00 -20.49
CA LEU A 19 -69.45 48.20 -19.31
C LEU A 19 -69.18 46.70 -19.54
N SER A 20 -69.51 46.19 -20.73
CA SER A 20 -69.20 44.81 -21.13
C SER A 20 -67.69 44.55 -21.14
N ALA A 21 -66.88 45.47 -21.68
CA ALA A 21 -65.43 45.38 -21.67
C ALA A 21 -64.86 45.37 -20.24
N ILE A 22 -65.36 46.25 -19.35
CA ILE A 22 -64.96 46.29 -17.94
C ILE A 22 -65.28 44.96 -17.25
N LEU A 23 -66.50 44.42 -17.43
CA LEU A 23 -66.89 43.13 -16.87
C LEU A 23 -66.01 41.98 -17.40
N SER A 24 -65.69 42.00 -18.70
CA SER A 24 -64.79 41.02 -19.31
C SER A 24 -63.37 41.10 -18.73
N ILE A 25 -62.86 42.30 -18.48
CA ILE A 25 -61.54 42.52 -17.84
C ILE A 25 -61.57 42.00 -16.41
N ILE A 26 -62.59 42.33 -15.61
CA ILE A 26 -62.75 41.84 -14.23
C ILE A 26 -62.78 40.30 -14.21
N TYR A 27 -63.58 39.69 -15.11
CA TYR A 27 -63.65 38.24 -15.24
C TYR A 27 -62.31 37.61 -15.63
N ALA A 28 -61.59 38.21 -16.58
CA ALA A 28 -60.26 37.76 -16.99
C ALA A 28 -59.25 37.86 -15.84
N THR A 29 -59.21 38.99 -15.12
CA THR A 29 -58.33 39.19 -13.95
C THR A 29 -58.62 38.19 -12.85
N TYR A 30 -59.90 37.91 -12.55
CA TYR A 30 -60.29 36.89 -11.59
C TYR A 30 -59.85 35.48 -12.01
N ARG A 31 -60.09 35.09 -13.27
CA ARG A 31 -59.66 33.79 -13.81
C ARG A 31 -58.13 33.65 -13.77
N ILE A 32 -57.40 34.71 -14.12
CA ILE A 32 -55.94 34.76 -14.07
C ILE A 32 -55.45 34.59 -12.62
N GLY A 33 -56.02 35.34 -11.67
CA GLY A 33 -55.68 35.21 -10.24
C GLY A 33 -55.89 33.79 -9.71
N ARG A 34 -57.00 33.15 -10.09
CA ARG A 34 -57.25 31.73 -9.74
C ARG A 34 -56.19 30.80 -10.32
N ARG A 35 -55.82 30.95 -11.60
CA ARG A 35 -54.77 30.13 -12.22
C ARG A 35 -53.40 30.34 -11.57
N PHE A 36 -53.05 31.57 -11.20
CA PHE A 36 -51.83 31.84 -10.44
C PHE A 36 -51.84 31.15 -9.07
N GLY A 37 -52.96 31.18 -8.35
CA GLY A 37 -53.09 30.42 -7.10
C GLY A 37 -52.92 28.91 -7.28
N GLU A 38 -53.47 28.33 -8.35
CA GLU A 38 -53.25 26.91 -8.69
C GLU A 38 -51.79 26.61 -9.04
N ILE A 39 -51.08 27.55 -9.68
CA ILE A 39 -49.65 27.46 -9.99
C ILE A 39 -48.80 27.53 -8.71
N ASP A 40 -49.09 28.47 -7.80
CA ASP A 40 -48.38 28.62 -6.54
C ASP A 40 -48.47 27.35 -5.68
N GLU A 41 -49.64 26.72 -5.63
CA GLU A 41 -49.82 25.45 -4.91
C GLU A 41 -49.03 24.30 -5.56
N ARG A 42 -48.89 24.29 -6.90
CA ARG A 42 -48.01 23.31 -7.57
C ARG A 42 -46.55 23.56 -7.25
N PHE A 43 -46.10 24.82 -7.20
CA PHE A 43 -44.73 25.16 -6.83
C PHE A 43 -44.42 24.77 -5.39
N LYS A 44 -45.32 25.04 -4.43
CA LYS A 44 -45.15 24.57 -3.03
C LYS A 44 -44.97 23.05 -2.95
N ARG A 45 -45.74 22.28 -3.73
CA ARG A 45 -45.59 20.82 -3.79
C ARG A 45 -44.26 20.38 -4.41
N ILE A 46 -43.77 21.12 -5.42
CA ILE A 46 -42.47 20.88 -6.04
C ILE A 46 -41.34 21.15 -5.04
N ASP A 47 -41.40 22.28 -4.33
CA ASP A 47 -40.40 22.64 -3.30
C ASP A 47 -40.33 21.57 -2.21
N GLU A 48 -41.48 21.08 -1.75
CA GLU A 48 -41.53 20.03 -0.75
C GLU A 48 -40.93 18.71 -1.24
N ARG A 49 -41.17 18.35 -2.51
CA ARG A 49 -40.51 17.19 -3.13
C ARG A 49 -39.00 17.37 -3.24
N PHE A 50 -38.53 18.58 -3.54
CA PHE A 50 -37.08 18.86 -3.60
C PHE A 50 -36.44 18.73 -2.23
N ARG A 51 -37.06 19.23 -1.16
CA ARG A 51 -36.57 19.03 0.21
C ARG A 51 -36.42 17.55 0.57
N GLN A 52 -37.43 16.73 0.23
CA GLN A 52 -37.36 15.27 0.45
C GLN A 52 -36.24 14.61 -0.36
N ILE A 53 -35.97 15.10 -1.58
CA ILE A 53 -34.84 14.62 -2.39
C ILE A 53 -33.52 14.99 -1.72
N ASP A 54 -33.36 16.23 -1.27
CA ASP A 54 -32.15 16.70 -0.58
C ASP A 54 -31.87 15.91 0.70
N GLU A 55 -32.91 15.61 1.50
CA GLU A 55 -32.79 14.76 2.68
C GLU A 55 -32.28 13.35 2.33
N ARG A 56 -32.82 12.74 1.27
CA ARG A 56 -32.37 11.42 0.79
C ARG A 56 -30.94 11.44 0.27
N PHE A 57 -30.52 12.52 -0.41
CA PHE A 57 -29.13 12.68 -0.84
C PHE A 57 -28.19 12.81 0.37
N ASN A 58 -28.55 13.62 1.36
CA ASN A 58 -27.79 13.76 2.60
C ASN A 58 -27.66 12.42 3.36
N GLU A 59 -28.70 11.59 3.38
CA GLU A 59 -28.62 10.24 3.95
C GLU A 59 -27.70 9.33 3.14
N MET A 60 -27.77 9.40 1.81
CA MET A 60 -26.90 8.64 0.93
C MET A 60 -25.43 9.01 1.11
N ASP A 61 -25.11 10.30 1.23
CA ASP A 61 -23.75 10.78 1.48
C ASP A 61 -23.20 10.24 2.80
N LYS A 62 -24.00 10.26 3.88
CA LYS A 62 -23.60 9.66 5.17
C LYS A 62 -23.30 8.17 5.05
N ARG A 63 -24.13 7.41 4.33
CA ARG A 63 -23.91 5.98 4.09
C ARG A 63 -22.67 5.73 3.25
N PHE A 64 -22.37 6.61 2.30
CA PHE A 64 -21.18 6.51 1.45
C PHE A 64 -19.90 6.80 2.26
N ASP A 65 -19.94 7.79 3.13
CA ASP A 65 -18.84 8.09 4.06
C ASP A 65 -18.58 6.95 5.05
N GLU A 66 -19.64 6.34 5.58
CA GLU A 66 -19.54 5.15 6.44
C GLU A 66 -18.92 3.97 5.70
N LEU A 67 -19.40 3.70 4.47
CA LEU A 67 -18.85 2.65 3.62
C LEU A 67 -17.37 2.89 3.32
N LYS A 68 -16.97 4.12 3.01
CA LYS A 68 -15.57 4.48 2.76
C LYS A 68 -14.70 4.18 3.98
N ARG A 69 -15.10 4.64 5.16
CA ARG A 69 -14.38 4.37 6.42
C ARG A 69 -14.28 2.87 6.71
N TYR A 70 -15.36 2.13 6.48
CA TYR A 70 -15.36 0.69 6.64
C TYR A 70 -14.35 0.04 5.68
N VAL A 71 -14.39 0.37 4.39
CA VAL A 71 -13.46 -0.19 3.38
C VAL A 71 -12.02 0.15 3.70
N ASP A 72 -11.72 1.40 4.07
CA ASP A 72 -10.37 1.84 4.45
C ASP A 72 -9.85 1.01 5.65
N SER A 73 -10.66 0.85 6.69
CA SER A 73 -10.32 0.02 7.85
C SER A 73 -10.09 -1.45 7.49
N ARG A 74 -10.93 -2.03 6.62
CA ARG A 74 -10.77 -3.42 6.18
C ARG A 74 -9.52 -3.60 5.32
N PHE A 75 -9.16 -2.58 4.54
CA PHE A 75 -7.95 -2.59 3.74
C PHE A 75 -6.69 -2.50 4.61
N ASP A 76 -6.70 -1.66 5.65
CA ASP A 76 -5.61 -1.55 6.61
C ASP A 76 -5.41 -2.83 7.43
N ASP A 77 -6.51 -3.47 7.86
CA ASP A 77 -6.49 -4.79 8.50
C ASP A 77 -5.84 -5.83 7.58
N LEU A 78 -6.26 -5.87 6.31
CA LEU A 78 -5.77 -6.81 5.32
C LEU A 78 -4.28 -6.57 5.03
N LYS A 79 -3.87 -5.32 4.84
CA LYS A 79 -2.46 -4.95 4.64
C LYS A 79 -1.61 -5.43 5.81
N SER A 80 -2.03 -5.14 7.04
CA SER A 80 -1.32 -5.54 8.26
C SER A 80 -1.22 -7.07 8.38
N TYR A 81 -2.31 -7.78 8.07
CA TYR A 81 -2.31 -9.25 8.06
C TYR A 81 -1.35 -9.82 7.02
N VAL A 82 -1.38 -9.30 5.79
CA VAL A 82 -0.50 -9.75 4.70
C VAL A 82 0.96 -9.44 5.02
N ASP A 83 1.28 -8.23 5.47
CA ASP A 83 2.65 -7.83 5.85
C ASP A 83 3.22 -8.78 6.92
N TYR A 84 2.43 -9.08 7.98
CA TYR A 84 2.82 -10.03 9.01
C TYR A 84 3.06 -11.45 8.46
N ARG A 85 2.17 -11.93 7.59
CA ARG A 85 2.28 -13.28 7.01
C ARG A 85 3.49 -13.39 6.08
N VAL A 86 3.77 -12.36 5.28
CA VAL A 86 4.90 -12.32 4.35
C VAL A 86 6.22 -12.22 5.11
N ASP A 87 6.35 -11.36 6.12
CA ASP A 87 7.55 -11.28 6.98
C ASP A 87 7.83 -12.62 7.66
N ARG A 88 6.80 -13.27 8.23
CA ARG A 88 6.95 -14.57 8.87
C ARG A 88 7.41 -15.65 7.89
N LEU A 89 6.90 -15.65 6.65
CA LEU A 89 7.35 -16.57 5.60
C LEU A 89 8.80 -16.28 5.19
N GLY A 90 9.17 -15.01 5.00
CA GLY A 90 10.54 -14.60 4.68
C GLY A 90 11.55 -15.03 5.75
N ARG A 91 11.21 -14.88 7.03
CA ARG A 91 12.04 -15.36 8.16
C ARG A 91 12.17 -16.88 8.18
N ALA A 92 11.06 -17.60 8.04
CA ALA A 92 11.08 -19.07 8.02
C ALA A 92 11.92 -19.62 6.84
N PHE A 93 11.76 -19.02 5.66
CA PHE A 93 12.55 -19.36 4.47
C PHE A 93 14.04 -19.10 4.69
N SER A 94 14.42 -17.89 5.12
CA SER A 94 15.82 -17.52 5.34
C SER A 94 16.48 -18.38 6.42
N SER A 95 15.74 -18.69 7.49
CA SER A 95 16.21 -19.58 8.57
C SER A 95 16.44 -21.01 8.07
N TYR A 96 15.51 -21.57 7.28
CA TYR A 96 15.68 -22.90 6.71
C TYR A 96 16.85 -22.95 5.73
N GLN A 97 16.97 -21.94 4.85
CA GLN A 97 18.08 -21.85 3.90
C GLN A 97 19.43 -21.75 4.61
N GLU A 98 19.54 -20.89 5.62
CA GLU A 98 20.77 -20.73 6.40
C GLU A 98 21.18 -22.05 7.05
N PHE A 99 20.26 -22.71 7.78
CA PHE A 99 20.52 -24.02 8.39
C PHE A 99 20.99 -25.05 7.36
N PHE A 100 20.29 -25.15 6.23
CA PHE A 100 20.58 -26.15 5.21
C PHE A 100 21.95 -25.93 4.56
N ILE A 101 22.27 -24.69 4.22
CA ILE A 101 23.53 -24.34 3.53
C ILE A 101 24.73 -24.44 4.49
N GLU A 102 24.57 -24.01 5.74
CA GLU A 102 25.59 -24.23 6.76
C GLU A 102 25.82 -25.72 6.98
N TYR A 103 24.76 -26.52 7.11
CA TYR A 103 24.87 -27.98 7.24
C TYR A 103 25.62 -28.62 6.07
N LEU A 104 25.27 -28.28 4.82
CA LEU A 104 25.95 -28.80 3.62
C LEU A 104 27.42 -28.41 3.58
N SER A 105 27.74 -27.16 3.93
CA SER A 105 29.11 -26.64 3.98
C SER A 105 29.93 -27.36 5.06
N ILE A 106 29.34 -27.59 6.23
CA ILE A 106 29.97 -28.34 7.34
C ILE A 106 30.21 -29.81 6.94
N LYS A 107 29.26 -30.43 6.22
CA LYS A 107 29.41 -31.79 5.69
C LYS A 107 30.38 -31.88 4.51
N GLY A 108 30.80 -30.75 3.96
CA GLY A 108 31.73 -30.70 2.84
C GLY A 108 31.12 -30.96 1.49
N VAL A 109 29.80 -30.84 1.38
CA VAL A 109 29.11 -30.89 0.08
C VAL A 109 29.44 -29.66 -0.74
N VAL A 110 29.59 -28.50 -0.08
CA VAL A 110 30.10 -27.28 -0.71
C VAL A 110 31.60 -27.18 -0.45
N SER A 111 32.37 -27.09 -1.52
CA SER A 111 33.82 -26.89 -1.52
C SER A 111 34.19 -25.39 -1.56
N GLU A 112 35.44 -25.09 -1.20
CA GLU A 112 35.99 -23.73 -1.31
C GLU A 112 35.99 -23.21 -2.76
N GLN A 113 36.14 -24.12 -3.74
CA GLN A 113 36.10 -23.76 -5.16
C GLN A 113 34.72 -23.29 -5.57
N GLU A 114 33.67 -24.03 -5.18
CA GLU A 114 32.27 -23.66 -5.45
C GLU A 114 31.89 -22.37 -4.73
N ALA A 115 32.32 -22.20 -3.47
CA ALA A 115 32.14 -20.95 -2.73
C ALA A 115 32.76 -19.75 -3.45
N THR A 116 33.98 -19.91 -3.99
CA THR A 116 34.67 -18.86 -4.73
C THR A 116 33.92 -18.45 -6.00
N MET A 117 33.25 -19.38 -6.68
CA MET A 117 32.39 -19.05 -7.82
C MET A 117 31.20 -18.16 -7.42
N LEU A 118 30.63 -18.41 -6.24
CA LEU A 118 29.50 -17.64 -5.69
C LEU A 118 29.90 -16.25 -5.17
N LYS A 119 31.17 -16.04 -4.82
CA LYS A 119 31.70 -14.74 -4.38
C LYS A 119 31.38 -13.62 -5.37
N ASN A 120 31.53 -13.86 -6.67
CA ASN A 120 31.27 -12.85 -7.71
C ASN A 120 29.81 -12.42 -7.73
N GLU A 121 28.88 -13.36 -7.52
CA GLU A 121 27.45 -13.07 -7.43
C GLU A 121 27.11 -12.30 -6.15
N ALA A 122 27.74 -12.64 -5.03
CA ALA A 122 27.60 -11.92 -3.77
C ALA A 122 28.14 -10.48 -3.85
N ALA A 123 29.26 -10.27 -4.54
CA ALA A 123 29.88 -8.97 -4.71
C ALA A 123 29.03 -7.97 -5.51
N ARG A 124 28.05 -8.45 -6.30
CA ARG A 124 27.13 -7.59 -7.05
C ARG A 124 26.26 -6.71 -6.15
N LEU A 125 26.05 -7.09 -4.88
CA LEU A 125 25.31 -6.24 -3.93
C LEU A 125 25.95 -4.85 -3.78
N SER A 126 27.27 -4.72 -3.97
CA SER A 126 27.97 -3.43 -3.91
C SER A 126 27.44 -2.39 -4.91
N THR A 127 26.75 -2.82 -5.97
CA THR A 127 26.09 -1.92 -6.93
C THR A 127 24.86 -1.20 -6.36
N LEU A 128 24.32 -1.68 -5.24
CA LEU A 128 23.13 -1.13 -4.58
C LEU A 128 23.46 -0.02 -3.56
N ALA A 129 24.73 0.29 -3.33
CA ALA A 129 25.21 1.21 -2.29
C ALA A 129 24.81 2.70 -2.49
N THR A 130 23.98 3.02 -3.49
CA THR A 130 23.59 4.38 -3.86
C THR A 130 22.51 5.02 -2.96
N ALA A 131 21.77 4.24 -2.16
CA ALA A 131 20.79 4.75 -1.19
C ALA A 131 20.69 3.80 0.01
N ASN A 132 21.12 4.22 1.21
CA ASN A 132 21.82 3.29 2.09
C ASN A 132 21.28 3.17 3.54
N PRO A 133 20.74 2.00 3.91
CA PRO A 133 20.60 1.54 5.30
C PRO A 133 21.86 0.90 5.92
N PHE A 134 22.89 0.55 5.14
CA PHE A 134 24.21 0.14 5.68
C PHE A 134 25.06 1.38 6.00
N THR A 135 25.90 1.32 7.03
CA THR A 135 26.89 2.40 7.26
C THR A 135 28.08 2.25 6.31
N LYS A 136 28.89 3.30 6.18
CA LYS A 136 30.12 3.24 5.38
C LYS A 136 31.07 2.17 5.92
N GLU A 137 31.16 2.06 7.24
CA GLU A 137 31.99 1.07 7.94
C GLU A 137 31.53 -0.36 7.66
N GLU A 138 30.22 -0.59 7.60
CA GLU A 138 29.64 -1.90 7.25
C GLU A 138 29.96 -2.27 5.80
N TRP A 139 29.86 -1.32 4.85
CA TRP A 139 30.27 -1.55 3.47
C TRP A 139 31.76 -1.84 3.33
N ASP A 140 32.61 -1.10 4.03
CA ASP A 140 34.04 -1.32 4.02
C ASP A 140 34.37 -2.69 4.62
N LYS A 141 33.68 -3.09 5.69
CA LYS A 141 33.82 -4.42 6.29
C LYS A 141 33.35 -5.52 5.34
N LEU A 142 32.21 -5.34 4.66
CA LEU A 142 31.69 -6.28 3.67
C LEU A 142 32.70 -6.50 2.54
N LYS A 143 33.25 -5.41 1.97
CA LYS A 143 34.27 -5.48 0.92
C LYS A 143 35.52 -6.23 1.39
N ARG A 144 36.02 -5.90 2.58
CA ARG A 144 37.17 -6.60 3.17
C ARG A 144 36.91 -8.11 3.31
N TYR A 145 35.73 -8.52 3.76
CA TYR A 145 35.41 -9.94 3.89
C TYR A 145 35.17 -10.62 2.54
N LEU A 146 34.57 -9.94 1.57
CA LEU A 146 34.44 -10.47 0.21
C LEU A 146 35.83 -10.74 -0.38
N ASP A 147 36.80 -9.85 -0.17
CA ASP A 147 38.15 -9.98 -0.73
C ASP A 147 39.06 -10.97 0.01
N LYS A 148 38.74 -11.29 1.26
CA LYS A 148 39.54 -12.18 2.11
C LYS A 148 39.54 -13.63 1.60
N ASP A 149 40.68 -14.31 1.72
CA ASP A 149 40.79 -15.75 1.42
C ASP A 149 39.92 -16.55 2.41
N LEU A 150 39.13 -17.49 1.87
CA LEU A 150 38.25 -18.36 2.64
C LEU A 150 38.98 -19.09 3.78
N LYS A 151 40.26 -19.42 3.60
CA LYS A 151 41.09 -20.12 4.59
C LYS A 151 41.57 -19.23 5.72
N GLU A 152 41.54 -17.92 5.56
CA GLU A 152 42.04 -16.98 6.56
C GLU A 152 40.93 -16.49 7.51
N PHE A 153 39.68 -16.86 7.26
CA PHE A 153 38.58 -16.51 8.15
C PHE A 153 38.73 -17.18 9.52
N THR A 154 38.70 -16.36 10.56
CA THR A 154 38.42 -16.82 11.93
C THR A 154 36.92 -17.02 12.10
N LEU A 155 36.51 -17.83 13.08
CA LEU A 155 35.09 -18.06 13.36
C LEU A 155 34.33 -16.77 13.66
N LYS A 156 34.94 -15.85 14.42
CA LYS A 156 34.35 -14.56 14.76
C LYS A 156 34.14 -13.68 13.52
N GLU A 157 35.13 -13.59 12.63
CA GLU A 157 34.97 -12.82 11.38
C GLU A 157 33.91 -13.43 10.47
N ALA A 158 33.82 -14.75 10.41
CA ALA A 158 32.80 -15.43 9.60
C ALA A 158 31.39 -15.18 10.16
N GLU A 159 31.24 -15.14 11.49
CA GLU A 159 29.99 -14.76 12.16
C GLU A 159 29.62 -13.30 11.87
N GLU A 160 30.57 -12.36 12.02
CA GLU A 160 30.37 -10.95 11.69
C GLU A 160 29.98 -10.77 10.20
N PHE A 161 30.59 -11.55 9.30
CA PHE A 161 30.23 -11.52 7.90
C PHE A 161 28.83 -12.08 7.64
N ARG A 162 28.45 -13.16 8.34
CA ARG A 162 27.09 -13.72 8.27
C ARG A 162 26.03 -12.73 8.73
N GLU A 163 26.27 -11.97 9.80
CA GLU A 163 25.36 -10.92 10.26
C GLU A 163 25.16 -9.81 9.22
N LEU A 164 26.22 -9.43 8.50
CA LEU A 164 26.07 -8.49 7.38
C LEU A 164 25.19 -9.08 6.26
N GLY A 165 25.32 -10.37 5.97
CA GLY A 165 24.42 -11.07 5.04
C GLY A 165 22.96 -11.07 5.50
N ARG A 166 22.71 -11.37 6.79
CA ARG A 166 21.36 -11.32 7.38
C ARG A 166 20.77 -9.91 7.34
N LYS A 167 21.58 -8.88 7.62
CA LYS A 167 21.15 -7.48 7.47
C LYS A 167 20.80 -7.17 6.02
N ALA A 168 21.58 -7.66 5.06
CA ALA A 168 21.32 -7.41 3.64
C ALA A 168 19.93 -7.91 3.20
N ILE A 169 19.50 -9.11 3.62
CA ILE A 169 18.16 -9.62 3.27
C ILE A 169 17.03 -8.89 3.99
N VAL A 170 17.28 -8.23 5.12
CA VAL A 170 16.27 -7.42 5.82
C VAL A 170 16.11 -6.07 5.12
N GLU A 171 17.23 -5.41 4.81
CA GLU A 171 17.24 -4.06 4.26
C GLU A 171 16.99 -4.01 2.75
N TYR A 172 17.40 -5.06 2.02
CA TYR A 172 17.30 -5.16 0.56
C TYR A 172 16.54 -6.43 0.15
N TRP A 173 15.48 -6.78 0.89
CA TRP A 173 14.68 -8.00 0.67
C TRP A 173 14.08 -8.10 -0.74
N ASP A 174 13.90 -6.99 -1.44
CA ASP A 174 13.39 -6.94 -2.81
C ASP A 174 14.48 -7.22 -3.87
N ARG A 175 15.74 -7.32 -3.45
CA ARG A 175 16.91 -7.48 -4.33
C ARG A 175 17.43 -8.92 -4.30
N PRO A 176 17.47 -9.63 -5.43
CA PRO A 176 18.05 -10.98 -5.51
C PRO A 176 19.51 -11.05 -5.03
N GLU A 177 20.28 -9.98 -5.20
CA GLU A 177 21.67 -9.86 -4.76
C GLU A 177 21.82 -10.00 -3.24
N ALA A 178 20.82 -9.58 -2.45
CA ALA A 178 20.85 -9.69 -0.99
C ALA A 178 20.84 -11.15 -0.53
N TYR A 179 19.97 -11.96 -1.13
CA TYR A 179 19.91 -13.40 -0.85
C TYR A 179 21.17 -14.14 -1.31
N LYS A 180 21.75 -13.74 -2.45
CA LYS A 180 23.02 -14.31 -2.94
C LYS A 180 24.18 -13.98 -2.00
N LEU A 181 24.24 -12.76 -1.48
CA LEU A 181 25.21 -12.39 -0.46
C LEU A 181 25.01 -13.23 0.80
N HIS A 182 23.79 -13.25 1.37
CA HIS A 182 23.50 -14.03 2.58
C HIS A 182 23.85 -15.51 2.40
N LEU A 183 23.54 -16.10 1.25
CA LEU A 183 23.93 -17.46 0.91
C LEU A 183 25.45 -17.64 0.99
N TYR A 184 26.21 -16.75 0.35
CA TYR A 184 27.68 -16.81 0.37
C TYR A 184 28.25 -16.66 1.78
N THR A 185 27.71 -15.74 2.59
CA THR A 185 28.20 -15.55 3.96
C THR A 185 27.92 -16.77 4.85
N CYS A 186 26.80 -17.47 4.64
CA CYS A 186 26.49 -18.74 5.32
C CYS A 186 27.47 -19.85 4.92
N ILE A 187 27.83 -19.94 3.63
CA ILE A 187 28.83 -20.90 3.15
C ILE A 187 30.18 -20.64 3.82
N VAL A 188 30.62 -19.38 3.85
CA VAL A 188 31.88 -18.98 4.51
C VAL A 188 31.89 -19.36 5.99
N TYR A 189 30.77 -19.14 6.68
CA TYR A 189 30.61 -19.57 8.07
C TYR A 189 30.70 -21.09 8.23
N GLY A 190 29.95 -21.86 7.43
CA GLY A 190 29.96 -23.32 7.50
C GLY A 190 31.32 -23.95 7.16
N LEU A 191 32.02 -23.44 6.14
CA LEU A 191 33.38 -23.84 5.80
C LEU A 191 34.38 -23.52 6.92
N THR A 192 34.26 -22.35 7.54
CA THR A 192 35.10 -21.94 8.66
C THR A 192 34.87 -22.83 9.88
N LEU A 193 33.61 -23.10 10.20
CA LEU A 193 33.23 -23.96 11.31
C LEU A 193 33.74 -25.41 11.11
N ARG A 194 33.63 -25.94 9.89
CA ARG A 194 34.19 -27.25 9.52
C ARG A 194 35.69 -27.33 9.82
N ARG A 195 36.47 -26.34 9.36
CA ARG A 195 37.93 -26.30 9.58
C ARG A 195 38.27 -26.28 11.08
N VAL A 196 37.55 -25.48 11.87
CA VAL A 196 37.71 -25.45 13.33
C VAL A 196 37.44 -26.82 13.97
N TYR A 197 36.40 -27.54 13.54
CA TYR A 197 36.13 -28.90 14.04
C TYR A 197 37.22 -29.89 13.63
N GLU A 198 37.66 -29.87 12.38
CA GLU A 198 38.72 -30.75 11.89
C GLU A 198 40.05 -30.51 12.63
N GLU A 199 40.40 -29.26 12.93
CA GLU A 199 41.58 -28.93 13.74
C GLU A 199 41.47 -29.43 15.18
N LYS A 200 40.30 -29.27 15.81
CA LYS A 200 40.05 -29.78 17.18
C LYS A 200 40.16 -31.30 17.22
N GLU A 201 39.58 -32.00 16.25
CA GLU A 201 39.67 -33.46 16.13
C GLU A 201 41.12 -33.93 15.92
N LYS A 202 41.89 -33.24 15.07
CA LYS A 202 43.31 -33.53 14.87
C LYS A 202 44.10 -33.36 16.17
N LYS A 203 43.88 -32.27 16.91
CA LYS A 203 44.53 -32.02 18.20
C LYS A 203 44.16 -33.08 19.25
N ARG A 204 42.87 -33.48 19.32
CA ARG A 204 42.42 -34.54 20.23
C ARG A 204 43.11 -35.88 19.94
N LYS A 205 43.15 -36.29 18.68
CA LYS A 205 43.82 -37.53 18.26
C LYS A 205 45.33 -37.52 18.55
N GLN A 206 45.98 -36.37 18.37
CA GLN A 206 47.41 -36.20 18.72
C GLN A 206 47.66 -36.33 20.23
N GLN A 207 46.77 -35.78 21.05
CA GLN A 207 46.85 -35.91 22.51
C GLN A 207 46.59 -37.35 22.97
N GLU A 208 45.59 -38.02 22.40
CA GLU A 208 45.29 -39.44 22.67
C GLU A 208 46.48 -40.35 22.28
N ALA A 209 47.12 -40.10 21.13
CA ALA A 209 48.27 -40.87 20.67
C ALA A 209 49.54 -40.64 21.51
N GLN A 210 49.70 -39.46 22.11
CA GLN A 210 50.81 -39.16 23.03
C GLN A 210 50.60 -39.74 24.45
N GLN A 211 49.38 -40.18 24.77
CA GLN A 211 49.01 -40.75 26.07
C GLN A 211 48.90 -42.28 26.08
N GLN A 212 49.08 -42.95 24.93
CA GLN A 212 49.17 -44.41 24.85
C GLN A 212 50.62 -44.86 25.12
N PRO A 213 50.85 -45.79 26.08
CA PRO A 213 52.19 -46.25 26.46
C PRO A 213 52.87 -47.11 25.39
#